data_AF-A0A934DNB1-F1
#
_entry.id   AF-A0A934DNB1-F1
#
_cell.length_a   1.000
_cell.length_b   1.000
_cell.length_c   1.000
_cell.angle_alpha   90.00
_cell.angle_beta   90.00
_cell.angle_gamma   90.00
#
_symmetry.space_group_name_H-M   'P 1'
#
loop_
_entity.id
_entity.type
_entity.pdbx_description
1 polymer ?
#
loop_
_entity_poly.entity_id
_entity_poly.type
_entity_poly.pdbx_seq_one_letter_code
_entity_poly.pdbx_strand_id
1 'polypeptide(L)'
;MPARTSHAALALLAIGVALASACSLNSMGERSTADAGPMGKDAAIDHVGDAKAKADAGDGCVPKTCANLAALCGDISDGCGSMLACGTCTKPETCGGDGMAGKCGCTPKSCTQLGAECGKVSDGCITTLNCGGCKPGETCGAGGPSKCGVGSCPPTTCAALGAECGMAFDGCSNMLDCGNCPGNLVCGAGGVANKCGCVSETCVSLGLECGPHDDGCGGTLHCGGCPPGKTCGGGGEKNQCGCTPKNCTQVGAECGNADDECGGTLDCGGCTAPETCGGGGVDNQCGCTPQTCSALGFDCGSVPDGCGGTLDCGGCTAPETCGGGGEANKCGQPVCVPKTCSELGADCGHPSDGCSGTLDCGSCTAPLTCGGGNNPLKCGCTPKTCGDLQAECGSISNGCSGTLNCGPCPAPQTCGGSGQANKCGCKPKTCAEVGCGSQDDACGGTIQCPCPGTQECCSGVCKAQVDGGGCP
;
A
#
# COMPACT_ATOMS: atom_id res chain seq x y z
N MET A 1 20.96 33.26 -37.85
CA MET A 1 19.80 34.07 -38.26
C MET A 1 18.55 33.39 -37.72
N PRO A 2 17.60 34.11 -37.11
CA PRO A 2 17.75 35.12 -36.06
C PRO A 2 16.79 34.78 -34.87
N ALA A 3 16.64 35.48 -33.75
CA ALA A 3 17.11 36.78 -33.30
C ALA A 3 17.19 36.79 -31.76
N ARG A 4 18.26 37.40 -31.24
CA ARG A 4 18.30 38.02 -29.91
C ARG A 4 17.62 39.39 -29.99
N THR A 5 16.91 39.81 -28.94
CA THR A 5 16.71 41.24 -28.66
C THR A 5 16.73 41.49 -27.16
N SER A 6 17.85 42.03 -26.68
CA SER A 6 17.96 42.85 -25.48
C SER A 6 17.22 44.17 -25.68
N HIS A 7 16.53 44.68 -24.66
CA HIS A 7 16.33 46.11 -24.48
C HIS A 7 16.41 46.45 -22.98
N ALA A 8 17.54 47.04 -22.59
CA ALA A 8 17.61 47.92 -21.44
C ALA A 8 17.04 49.28 -21.86
N ALA A 9 16.18 49.88 -21.04
CA ALA A 9 15.82 51.29 -21.16
C ALA A 9 15.69 51.90 -19.75
N LEU A 10 16.60 52.84 -19.55
CA LEU A 10 16.76 53.77 -18.44
C LEU A 10 15.61 54.80 -18.47
N ALA A 11 15.03 55.16 -17.33
CA ALA A 11 14.25 56.40 -17.18
C ALA A 11 14.46 57.03 -15.80
N LEU A 12 14.84 58.31 -15.84
CA LEU A 12 15.23 59.19 -14.74
C LEU A 12 14.05 59.75 -13.93
N LEU A 13 14.36 60.07 -12.66
CA LEU A 13 13.92 61.18 -11.78
C LEU A 13 12.64 61.97 -12.11
N ALA A 14 11.74 62.14 -11.12
CA ALA A 14 11.69 63.36 -10.28
C ALA A 14 10.43 63.44 -9.36
N ILE A 15 10.69 63.69 -8.07
CA ILE A 15 10.07 64.68 -7.16
C ILE A 15 8.53 64.69 -6.98
N GLY A 16 8.10 64.47 -5.73
CA GLY A 16 6.78 64.85 -5.22
C GLY A 16 6.72 64.86 -3.70
N VAL A 17 7.14 65.97 -3.08
CA VAL A 17 6.86 66.32 -1.68
C VAL A 17 5.47 66.93 -1.62
N ALA A 18 4.58 66.45 -0.74
CA ALA A 18 3.61 67.29 -0.02
C ALA A 18 2.79 66.51 1.04
N LEU A 19 2.99 66.94 2.28
CA LEU A 19 2.02 67.20 3.35
C LEU A 19 1.21 66.08 4.03
N ALA A 20 1.47 66.05 5.34
CA ALA A 20 0.62 65.55 6.41
C ALA A 20 -0.81 66.11 6.38
N SER A 21 -1.76 65.30 6.85
CA SER A 21 -2.90 65.79 7.62
C SER A 21 -3.41 64.72 8.58
N ALA A 22 -3.73 65.18 9.78
CA ALA A 22 -4.11 64.41 10.96
C ALA A 22 -5.51 63.79 10.89
N CYS A 23 -5.73 62.68 11.62
CA CYS A 23 -6.98 62.47 12.36
C CYS A 23 -6.87 61.35 13.41
N SER A 24 -7.04 61.76 14.67
CA SER A 24 -7.80 61.09 15.75
C SER A 24 -7.37 59.73 16.31
N LEU A 25 -6.69 59.79 17.47
CA LEU A 25 -6.72 58.78 18.52
C LEU A 25 -7.82 59.12 19.54
N ASN A 26 -8.70 58.16 19.78
CA ASN A 26 -9.56 57.98 20.96
C ASN A 26 -9.61 56.44 21.12
N SER A 27 -9.51 55.77 22.27
CA SER A 27 -9.91 56.11 23.63
C SER A 27 -9.47 54.97 24.58
N MET A 28 -9.24 55.30 25.86
CA MET A 28 -9.30 54.47 27.10
C MET A 28 -8.35 53.26 27.21
N GLY A 29 -7.76 52.89 28.35
CA GLY A 29 -7.75 53.30 29.76
C GLY A 29 -6.55 52.55 30.39
N GLU A 30 -6.18 52.59 31.66
CA GLU A 30 -6.70 53.20 32.86
C GLU A 30 -5.48 53.58 33.72
N ARG A 31 -5.68 54.59 34.54
CA ARG A 31 -4.71 55.14 35.49
C ARG A 31 -4.78 54.30 36.77
N SER A 32 -3.71 53.60 37.13
CA SER A 32 -3.53 53.11 38.49
C SER A 32 -2.41 53.90 39.17
N THR A 33 -2.83 54.69 40.13
CA THR A 33 -2.03 55.48 41.06
C THR A 33 -1.20 54.56 41.95
N ALA A 34 0.12 54.75 41.99
CA ALA A 34 0.94 54.33 43.12
C ALA A 34 1.79 55.51 43.57
N ASP A 35 1.50 55.90 44.80
CA ASP A 35 1.97 57.06 45.55
C ASP A 35 3.47 56.96 45.85
N ALA A 36 4.12 58.12 45.94
CA ALA A 36 5.50 58.26 46.37
C ALA A 36 5.55 58.25 47.91
N GLY A 37 6.31 57.32 48.50
CA GLY A 37 6.60 57.26 49.94
C GLY A 37 8.10 57.16 50.20
N PRO A 38 8.65 57.86 51.22
CA PRO A 38 10.07 58.21 51.28
C PRO A 38 10.97 57.14 51.90
N MET A 39 12.26 57.33 51.62
CA MET A 39 13.43 56.56 52.05
C MET A 39 13.49 56.35 53.58
N GLY A 40 13.63 55.09 54.00
CA GLY A 40 13.93 54.65 55.37
C GLY A 40 15.16 53.74 55.39
N LYS A 41 16.03 53.95 56.38
CA LYS A 41 17.44 53.52 56.44
C LYS A 41 17.63 52.09 57.00
N ASP A 42 18.77 51.51 56.63
CA ASP A 42 19.56 50.46 57.31
C ASP A 42 18.91 49.10 57.66
N ALA A 43 19.35 48.02 56.99
CA ALA A 43 19.97 46.84 57.64
C ALA A 43 20.20 45.65 56.67
N ALA A 44 21.43 45.14 56.73
CA ALA A 44 21.89 43.74 56.70
C ALA A 44 21.51 42.77 55.55
N ILE A 45 22.58 42.14 55.06
CA ILE A 45 22.63 40.92 54.25
C ILE A 45 22.09 39.74 55.08
N ASP A 46 21.13 38.98 54.55
CA ASP A 46 21.04 37.54 54.78
C ASP A 46 20.26 36.80 53.67
N HIS A 47 20.64 35.55 53.47
CA HIS A 47 20.30 34.67 52.35
C HIS A 47 18.86 34.11 52.34
N VAL A 48 18.41 33.77 51.11
CA VAL A 48 17.42 32.76 50.70
C VAL A 48 15.96 32.95 51.20
N GLY A 49 15.13 33.45 50.28
CA GLY A 49 13.68 33.30 50.32
C GLY A 49 13.15 32.96 48.93
N ASP A 50 12.82 31.68 48.72
CA ASP A 50 12.06 31.18 47.58
C ASP A 50 10.76 31.97 47.38
N ALA A 51 10.79 32.98 46.50
CA ALA A 51 9.58 33.52 45.90
C ALA A 51 9.17 32.61 44.74
N LYS A 52 8.50 31.51 45.08
CA LYS A 52 7.87 30.60 44.11
C LYS A 52 6.74 31.35 43.41
N ALA A 53 7.06 32.01 42.29
CA ALA A 53 6.06 32.55 41.39
C ALA A 53 5.20 31.39 40.88
N LYS A 54 3.89 31.51 41.07
CA LYS A 54 2.88 30.62 40.48
C LYS A 54 3.02 30.69 38.97
N ALA A 55 3.47 29.59 38.37
CA ALA A 55 3.35 29.36 36.94
C ALA A 55 1.88 29.08 36.64
N ASP A 56 1.23 30.01 35.93
CA ASP A 56 0.01 29.72 35.20
C ASP A 56 0.43 28.93 33.95
N ALA A 57 -0.01 27.68 33.89
CA ALA A 57 0.24 26.77 32.78
C ALA A 57 -0.87 26.98 31.75
N GLY A 58 -0.59 27.77 30.72
CA GLY A 58 -1.49 27.98 29.59
C GLY A 58 -0.89 28.98 28.61
N ASP A 59 -0.67 28.52 27.37
CA ASP A 59 -0.03 29.18 26.24
C ASP A 59 1.51 29.30 26.28
N GLY A 60 2.13 28.86 25.17
CA GLY A 60 3.56 28.64 25.04
C GLY A 60 4.40 29.82 25.51
N CYS A 61 5.31 29.55 26.44
CA CYS A 61 6.31 30.53 26.84
C CYS A 61 7.20 30.82 25.64
N VAL A 62 7.19 32.05 25.13
CA VAL A 62 8.06 32.49 24.04
C VAL A 62 9.36 33.00 24.67
N PRO A 63 10.50 32.29 24.52
CA PRO A 63 11.77 32.73 25.11
C PRO A 63 12.18 34.07 24.52
N LYS A 64 12.50 35.03 25.39
CA LYS A 64 13.04 36.33 24.94
C LYS A 64 14.49 36.14 24.51
N THR A 65 14.95 36.91 23.51
CA THR A 65 16.38 36.98 23.16
C THR A 65 17.07 38.13 23.90
N CYS A 66 18.40 38.16 23.90
CA CYS A 66 19.18 39.28 24.40
C CYS A 66 18.76 40.62 23.76
N ALA A 67 18.42 40.62 22.47
CA ALA A 67 17.92 41.80 21.77
C ALA A 67 16.54 42.24 22.29
N ASN A 68 15.63 41.30 22.56
CA ASN A 68 14.31 41.62 23.13
C ASN A 68 14.41 42.21 24.54
N LEU A 69 15.42 41.80 25.31
CA LEU A 69 15.71 42.30 26.65
C LEU A 69 16.61 43.54 26.65
N ALA A 70 17.07 43.97 25.47
CA ALA A 70 18.12 44.97 25.31
C ALA A 70 19.38 44.65 26.15
N ALA A 71 19.68 43.38 26.39
CA ALA A 71 20.84 42.95 27.16
C ALA A 71 22.11 42.92 26.31
N LEU A 72 23.16 43.57 26.81
CA LEU A 72 24.49 43.67 26.17
C LEU A 72 25.55 42.79 26.84
N CYS A 73 25.46 42.57 28.16
CA CYS A 73 26.34 41.67 28.90
C CYS A 73 25.56 40.79 29.91
N GLY A 74 26.12 39.64 30.31
CA GLY A 74 25.70 38.82 31.46
C GLY A 74 24.70 37.69 31.20
N ASP A 75 24.49 36.84 32.22
CA ASP A 75 23.53 35.74 32.20
C ASP A 75 22.15 36.22 32.67
N ILE A 76 21.16 36.21 31.78
CA ILE A 76 19.83 36.78 32.04
C ILE A 76 18.76 35.76 31.70
N SER A 77 17.75 35.60 32.55
CA SER A 77 16.66 34.67 32.28
C SER A 77 15.87 35.07 31.02
N ASP A 78 15.54 34.07 30.20
CA ASP A 78 14.65 34.23 29.04
C ASP A 78 13.17 34.42 29.41
N GLY A 79 12.84 34.34 30.70
CA GLY A 79 11.47 34.38 31.23
C GLY A 79 10.73 33.04 31.17
N CYS A 80 11.37 31.98 30.66
CA CYS A 80 10.83 30.64 30.46
C CYS A 80 11.61 29.55 31.21
N GLY A 81 12.52 29.95 32.10
CA GLY A 81 13.31 29.03 32.94
C GLY A 81 14.70 28.69 32.39
N SER A 82 15.08 29.23 31.23
CA SER A 82 16.45 29.12 30.70
C SER A 82 17.23 30.42 30.95
N MET A 83 18.56 30.32 30.94
CA MET A 83 19.46 31.47 31.05
C MET A 83 20.08 31.77 29.68
N LEU A 84 20.06 33.04 29.29
CA LEU A 84 20.68 33.57 28.08
C LEU A 84 22.04 34.15 28.45
N ALA A 85 23.11 33.71 27.77
CA ALA A 85 24.43 34.32 27.89
C ALA A 85 24.55 35.49 26.91
N CYS A 86 24.21 36.69 27.37
CA CYS A 86 24.14 37.88 26.52
C CYS A 86 25.47 38.62 26.52
N GLY A 87 26.50 38.22 25.76
CA GLY A 87 27.72 39.02 25.55
C GLY A 87 28.56 39.34 26.80
N THR A 88 29.65 40.08 26.62
CA THR A 88 30.55 40.55 27.69
C THR A 88 30.85 42.04 27.53
N CYS A 89 31.01 42.75 28.65
CA CYS A 89 31.35 44.17 28.62
C CYS A 89 32.87 44.35 28.49
N THR A 90 33.31 45.40 27.80
CA THR A 90 34.73 45.74 27.70
C THR A 90 35.20 46.44 28.97
N LYS A 91 36.31 45.96 29.57
CA LYS A 91 36.88 46.59 30.76
C LYS A 91 37.19 48.08 30.49
N PRO A 92 36.92 49.00 31.44
CA PRO A 92 36.61 48.75 32.87
C PRO A 92 35.12 48.51 33.20
N GLU A 93 34.23 48.46 32.21
CA GLU A 93 32.80 48.24 32.44
C GLU A 93 32.50 46.83 32.96
N THR A 94 31.50 46.70 33.82
CA THR A 94 30.99 45.44 34.36
C THR A 94 29.49 45.32 34.07
N CYS A 95 28.98 44.08 34.02
CA CYS A 95 27.57 43.86 33.72
C CYS A 95 26.71 44.31 34.89
N GLY A 96 25.80 45.25 34.65
CA GLY A 96 25.07 45.91 35.73
C GLY A 96 25.87 47.00 36.44
N GLY A 97 27.06 47.35 35.94
CA GLY A 97 27.99 48.23 36.62
C GLY A 97 27.50 49.67 36.80
N ASP A 98 26.50 50.13 36.04
CA ASP A 98 25.82 51.42 36.22
C ASP A 98 24.47 51.30 36.96
N GLY A 99 24.21 50.15 37.59
CA GLY A 99 22.94 49.86 38.26
C GLY A 99 21.82 49.38 37.34
N MET A 100 22.08 49.20 36.04
CA MET A 100 21.13 48.63 35.07
C MET A 100 21.51 47.19 34.72
N ALA A 101 20.74 46.22 35.21
CA ALA A 101 20.95 44.80 34.92
C ALA A 101 21.01 44.53 33.41
N GLY A 102 21.99 43.72 32.97
CA GLY A 102 22.17 43.36 31.57
C GLY A 102 22.79 44.44 30.68
N LYS A 103 23.21 45.59 31.23
CA LYS A 103 23.93 46.64 30.50
C LYS A 103 25.39 46.74 30.93
N CYS A 104 26.25 47.03 29.97
CA CYS A 104 27.62 47.44 30.24
C CYS A 104 27.58 48.80 30.93
N GLY A 105 28.25 48.91 32.08
CA GLY A 105 28.36 50.16 32.81
C GLY A 105 29.50 50.15 33.81
N CYS A 106 29.89 51.30 34.34
CA CYS A 106 30.92 51.41 35.36
C CYS A 106 30.56 52.50 36.37
N THR A 107 30.21 52.11 37.60
CA THR A 107 29.99 53.05 38.71
C THR A 107 31.32 53.62 39.19
N PRO A 108 31.59 54.93 39.03
CA PRO A 108 32.80 55.57 39.53
C PRO A 108 32.88 55.52 41.06
N LYS A 109 34.02 55.10 41.61
CA LYS A 109 34.30 55.19 43.05
C LYS A 109 34.90 56.55 43.37
N SER A 110 34.42 57.20 44.42
CA SER A 110 35.02 58.44 44.95
C SER A 110 36.37 58.18 45.64
N CYS A 111 37.16 59.24 45.83
CA CYS A 111 38.43 59.20 46.59
C CYS A 111 38.30 58.52 47.95
N THR A 112 37.22 58.82 48.68
CA THR A 112 36.95 58.23 50.00
C THR A 112 36.65 56.73 49.90
N GLN A 113 35.88 56.30 48.90
CA GLN A 113 35.58 54.88 48.67
C GLN A 113 36.81 54.07 48.22
N LEU A 114 37.77 54.73 47.58
CA LEU A 114 39.07 54.16 47.21
C LEU A 114 40.09 54.22 48.34
N GLY A 115 39.76 54.90 49.44
CA GLY A 115 40.71 55.18 50.52
C GLY A 115 41.85 56.12 50.10
N ALA A 116 41.71 56.88 49.02
CA ALA A 116 42.73 57.84 48.57
C ALA A 116 42.57 59.19 49.29
N GLU A 117 43.60 59.60 50.03
CA GLU A 117 43.68 60.87 50.77
C GLU A 117 44.38 61.98 49.98
N CYS A 118 45.11 61.60 48.92
CA CYS A 118 45.86 62.53 48.08
C CYS A 118 46.17 61.92 46.72
N GLY A 119 46.59 62.76 45.76
CA GLY A 119 47.12 62.32 44.48
C GLY A 119 46.05 62.04 43.42
N LYS A 120 46.51 61.61 42.24
CA LYS A 120 45.63 61.25 41.12
C LYS A 120 45.40 59.74 41.11
N VAL A 121 44.16 59.32 41.27
CA VAL A 121 43.77 57.89 41.30
C VAL A 121 42.67 57.63 40.27
N SER A 122 42.65 56.47 39.64
CA SER A 122 41.51 56.08 38.80
C SER A 122 40.29 55.84 39.69
N ASP A 123 39.11 56.30 39.25
CA ASP A 123 37.81 56.00 39.89
C ASP A 123 37.39 54.52 39.77
N GLY A 124 38.23 53.66 39.18
CA GLY A 124 37.88 52.30 38.80
C GLY A 124 37.20 52.21 37.43
N CYS A 125 36.98 53.34 36.77
CA CYS A 125 36.48 53.50 35.42
C CYS A 125 37.52 54.25 34.57
N ILE A 126 37.08 55.04 33.58
CA ILE A 126 37.97 55.75 32.64
C ILE A 126 38.45 57.10 33.22
N THR A 127 37.87 57.58 34.33
CA THR A 127 38.17 58.92 34.85
C THR A 127 39.23 58.88 35.94
N THR A 128 40.15 59.85 35.89
CA THR A 128 41.13 60.06 36.96
C THR A 128 40.59 61.07 37.95
N LEU A 129 40.40 60.65 39.20
CA LEU A 129 40.08 61.52 40.33
C LEU A 129 41.33 62.20 40.86
N ASN A 130 41.16 63.44 41.29
CA ASN A 130 42.19 64.19 42.01
C ASN A 130 41.79 64.30 43.48
N CYS A 131 42.40 63.49 44.33
CA CYS A 131 42.05 63.34 45.74
C CYS A 131 42.74 64.36 46.67
N GLY A 132 43.24 65.46 46.09
CA GLY A 132 43.83 66.56 46.84
C GLY A 132 45.32 66.36 47.14
N GLY A 133 45.85 67.24 48.00
CA GLY A 133 47.24 67.25 48.43
C GLY A 133 47.37 67.09 49.94
N CYS A 134 48.53 66.64 50.40
CA CYS A 134 48.80 66.44 51.81
C CYS A 134 49.09 67.73 52.57
N LYS A 135 49.05 67.67 53.90
CA LYS A 135 49.37 68.81 54.75
C LYS A 135 50.85 69.18 54.62
N PRO A 136 51.25 70.43 54.95
CA PRO A 136 52.65 70.84 54.91
C PRO A 136 53.55 69.89 55.72
N GLY A 137 54.59 69.34 55.08
CA GLY A 137 55.52 68.36 55.67
C GLY A 137 55.21 66.89 55.34
N GLU A 138 54.09 66.61 54.67
CA GLU A 138 53.72 65.28 54.19
C GLU A 138 53.84 65.17 52.67
N THR A 139 54.24 63.98 52.20
CA THR A 139 54.29 63.65 50.77
C THR A 139 53.18 62.66 50.45
N CYS A 140 52.47 62.89 49.36
CA CYS A 140 51.47 61.94 48.90
C CYS A 140 52.11 60.60 48.53
N GLY A 141 51.63 59.52 49.15
CA GLY A 141 52.13 58.16 49.00
C GLY A 141 53.08 57.70 50.11
N ALA A 142 53.61 58.61 50.95
CA ALA A 142 54.54 58.24 52.02
C ALA A 142 53.86 57.46 53.17
N GLY A 143 52.55 57.58 53.32
CA GLY A 143 51.74 56.78 54.26
C GLY A 143 51.23 55.47 53.67
N GLY A 144 51.65 55.11 52.45
CA GLY A 144 51.06 54.04 51.63
C GLY A 144 50.40 54.59 50.35
N PRO A 145 49.97 53.73 49.42
CA PRO A 145 49.46 54.16 48.11
C PRO A 145 48.32 55.18 48.24
N SER A 146 48.51 56.38 47.67
CA SER A 146 47.54 57.48 47.73
C SER A 146 47.17 57.95 49.15
N LYS A 147 48.05 57.71 50.14
CA LYS A 147 47.92 58.13 51.54
C LYS A 147 48.96 59.19 51.91
N CYS A 148 48.58 60.15 52.74
CA CYS A 148 49.53 61.16 53.21
C CYS A 148 50.44 60.60 54.31
N GLY A 149 51.72 60.96 54.28
CA GLY A 149 52.66 60.56 55.33
C GLY A 149 53.93 61.41 55.35
N VAL A 150 54.69 61.32 56.45
CA VAL A 150 55.93 62.07 56.64
C VAL A 150 57.11 61.27 56.08
N GLY A 151 57.89 61.88 55.17
CA GLY A 151 59.07 61.25 54.55
C GLY A 151 59.05 61.24 53.01
N SER A 152 60.08 60.64 52.41
CA SER A 152 60.12 60.38 50.97
C SER A 152 59.27 59.17 50.63
N CYS A 153 58.36 59.31 49.65
CA CYS A 153 57.52 58.22 49.19
C CYS A 153 58.39 57.09 48.60
N PRO A 154 58.44 55.89 49.20
CA PRO A 154 59.15 54.77 48.59
C PRO A 154 58.28 54.20 47.46
N PRO A 155 58.64 54.38 46.18
CA PRO A 155 57.84 53.83 45.09
C PRO A 155 57.82 52.31 45.21
N THR A 156 56.64 51.72 45.10
CA THR A 156 56.54 50.26 45.00
C THR A 156 57.10 49.80 43.64
N THR A 157 57.28 48.49 43.47
CA THR A 157 57.74 47.88 42.21
C THR A 157 56.66 46.96 41.64
N CYS A 158 56.73 46.66 40.34
CA CYS A 158 55.84 45.68 39.71
C CYS A 158 55.83 44.34 40.45
N ALA A 159 57.01 43.88 40.91
CA ALA A 159 57.14 42.66 41.69
C ALA A 159 56.43 42.76 43.05
N ALA A 160 56.55 43.88 43.75
CA ALA A 160 55.88 44.10 45.03
C ALA A 160 54.35 44.26 44.89
N LEU A 161 53.87 44.74 43.74
CA LEU A 161 52.45 44.78 43.38
C LEU A 161 51.91 43.44 42.88
N GLY A 162 52.78 42.47 42.59
CA GLY A 162 52.41 41.26 41.88
C GLY A 162 51.94 41.52 40.44
N ALA A 163 52.25 42.69 39.86
CA ALA A 163 51.94 43.05 38.49
C ALA A 163 52.95 42.40 37.54
N GLU A 164 52.47 41.50 36.70
CA GLU A 164 53.25 40.79 35.67
C GLU A 164 53.27 41.54 34.34
N CYS A 165 52.33 42.46 34.14
CA CYS A 165 52.18 43.18 32.88
C CYS A 165 51.39 44.49 33.04
N GLY A 166 51.44 45.32 32.00
CA GLY A 166 50.64 46.52 31.87
C GLY A 166 51.03 47.62 32.85
N MET A 167 50.22 48.66 32.89
CA MET A 167 50.54 49.82 33.71
C MET A 167 49.96 49.68 35.11
N ALA A 168 50.76 50.01 36.14
CA ALA A 168 50.35 50.00 37.54
C ALA A 168 50.82 51.28 38.25
N PHE A 169 50.10 51.74 39.27
CA PHE A 169 50.54 52.92 40.02
C PHE A 169 51.57 52.56 41.09
N ASP A 170 52.66 53.33 41.17
CA ASP A 170 53.73 53.10 42.16
C ASP A 170 53.38 53.57 43.58
N GLY A 171 52.16 54.08 43.79
CA GLY A 171 51.69 54.68 45.04
C GLY A 171 52.23 56.08 45.31
N CYS A 172 53.17 56.58 44.51
CA CYS A 172 53.94 57.82 44.65
C CYS A 172 53.75 58.77 43.46
N SER A 173 52.58 58.70 42.81
CA SER A 173 52.20 59.49 41.62
C SER A 173 52.90 59.14 40.30
N ASN A 174 53.72 58.09 40.24
CA ASN A 174 54.25 57.59 38.96
C ASN A 174 53.51 56.32 38.51
N MET A 175 53.57 56.07 37.20
CA MET A 175 53.02 54.88 36.57
C MET A 175 54.19 53.95 36.23
N LEU A 176 54.16 52.75 36.81
CA LEU A 176 55.06 51.66 36.47
C LEU A 176 54.55 50.96 35.23
N ASP A 177 55.42 50.77 34.24
CA ASP A 177 55.19 49.86 33.14
C ASP A 177 55.77 48.49 33.50
N CYS A 178 54.90 47.53 33.78
CA CYS A 178 55.27 46.18 34.18
C CYS A 178 55.48 45.25 32.98
N GLY A 179 55.53 45.80 31.76
CA GLY A 179 55.87 45.09 30.54
C GLY A 179 54.69 44.38 29.89
N ASN A 180 55.00 43.62 28.84
CA ASN A 180 54.02 42.89 28.04
C ASN A 180 53.98 41.42 28.41
N CYS A 181 52.84 40.79 28.17
CA CYS A 181 52.70 39.36 28.36
C CYS A 181 53.43 38.54 27.29
N PRO A 182 53.99 37.37 27.65
CA PRO A 182 54.61 36.48 26.69
C PRO A 182 53.56 35.78 25.82
N GLY A 183 53.92 35.49 24.57
CA GLY A 183 53.07 34.74 23.64
C GLY A 183 51.80 35.49 23.24
N ASN A 184 50.67 34.79 23.24
CA ASN A 184 49.34 35.31 22.90
C ASN A 184 48.51 35.72 24.13
N LEU A 185 49.12 35.80 25.31
CA LEU A 185 48.43 36.22 26.54
C LEU A 185 48.18 37.73 26.51
N VAL A 186 47.06 38.15 27.08
CA VAL A 186 46.66 39.56 27.14
C VAL A 186 46.69 40.02 28.60
N CYS A 187 47.25 41.21 28.82
CA CYS A 187 47.34 41.75 30.16
C CYS A 187 45.95 42.07 30.72
N GLY A 188 45.63 41.50 31.86
CA GLY A 188 44.31 41.64 32.48
C GLY A 188 43.26 40.63 32.00
N ALA A 189 43.60 39.73 31.08
CA ALA A 189 42.67 38.66 30.67
C ALA A 189 42.49 37.61 31.80
N GLY A 190 41.40 36.85 31.77
CA GLY A 190 41.01 35.96 32.88
C GLY A 190 40.50 36.66 34.15
N GLY A 191 40.18 37.96 34.06
CA GLY A 191 39.52 38.71 35.14
C GLY A 191 40.44 39.40 36.14
N VAL A 192 41.74 39.11 36.16
CA VAL A 192 42.69 39.64 37.17
C VAL A 192 43.56 40.75 36.57
N ALA A 193 43.51 41.96 37.14
CA ALA A 193 44.29 43.11 36.65
C ALA A 193 45.80 42.88 36.76
N ASN A 194 46.56 43.42 35.80
CA ASN A 194 48.03 43.34 35.73
C ASN A 194 48.62 41.92 35.76
N LYS A 195 47.81 40.90 35.46
CA LYS A 195 48.23 39.51 35.28
C LYS A 195 48.11 39.10 33.83
N CYS A 196 49.02 38.26 33.36
CA CYS A 196 48.94 37.72 32.01
C CYS A 196 47.93 36.59 31.96
N GLY A 197 46.82 36.80 31.25
CA GLY A 197 45.77 35.81 31.10
C GLY A 197 45.51 35.44 29.65
N CYS A 198 44.84 34.30 29.48
CA CYS A 198 44.32 33.88 28.18
C CYS A 198 42.96 34.54 27.94
N VAL A 199 42.67 34.89 26.69
CA VAL A 199 41.36 35.41 26.27
C VAL A 199 40.55 34.22 25.77
N SER A 200 39.51 33.84 26.50
CA SER A 200 38.63 32.75 26.12
C SER A 200 37.85 33.11 24.85
N GLU A 201 37.78 32.18 23.91
CA GLU A 201 36.89 32.29 22.76
C GLU A 201 35.42 32.28 23.21
N THR A 202 34.51 32.67 22.32
CA THR A 202 33.06 32.63 22.55
C THR A 202 32.40 31.72 21.53
N CYS A 203 31.21 31.20 21.84
CA CYS A 203 30.43 30.42 20.87
C CYS A 203 30.21 31.19 19.57
N VAL A 204 30.00 32.50 19.65
CA VAL A 204 29.80 33.37 18.48
C VAL A 204 31.09 33.53 17.67
N SER A 205 32.24 33.77 18.32
CA SER A 205 33.51 33.93 17.61
C SER A 205 33.96 32.65 16.91
N LEU A 206 33.59 31.48 17.46
CA LEU A 206 33.86 30.16 16.89
C LEU A 206 32.76 29.67 15.94
N GLY A 207 31.65 30.41 15.79
CA GLY A 207 30.52 30.02 14.95
C GLY A 207 29.80 28.75 15.42
N LEU A 208 29.81 28.46 16.72
CA LEU A 208 29.20 27.28 17.33
C LEU A 208 27.76 27.58 17.75
N GLU A 209 26.82 26.77 17.31
CA GLU A 209 25.39 26.92 17.64
C GLU A 209 24.95 26.10 18.85
N CYS A 210 25.70 25.05 19.21
CA CYS A 210 25.31 24.12 20.27
C CYS A 210 26.47 23.34 20.87
N GLY A 211 26.24 22.76 22.06
CA GLY A 211 27.10 21.74 22.66
C GLY A 211 28.38 22.26 23.33
N PRO A 212 29.16 21.35 23.94
CA PRO A 212 30.41 21.71 24.60
C PRO A 212 31.56 21.91 23.61
N HIS A 213 32.42 22.87 23.89
CA HIS A 213 33.66 23.12 23.15
C HIS A 213 34.76 23.67 24.07
N ASP A 214 36.03 23.52 23.71
CA ASP A 214 37.14 24.11 24.47
C ASP A 214 37.22 25.63 24.21
N ASP A 215 37.45 26.44 25.24
CA ASP A 215 37.51 27.91 25.10
C ASP A 215 38.88 28.44 24.64
N GLY A 216 39.83 27.55 24.32
CA GLY A 216 41.21 27.88 23.97
C GLY A 216 42.11 28.19 25.18
N CYS A 217 41.55 28.23 26.39
CA CYS A 217 42.21 28.55 27.65
C CYS A 217 42.10 27.42 28.69
N GLY A 218 41.59 26.25 28.29
CA GLY A 218 41.38 25.07 29.15
C GLY A 218 40.05 25.08 29.90
N GLY A 219 39.16 26.03 29.61
CA GLY A 219 37.76 26.04 30.02
C GLY A 219 36.84 25.41 28.97
N THR A 220 35.58 25.17 29.34
CA THR A 220 34.56 24.62 28.42
C THR A 220 33.48 25.66 28.13
N LEU A 221 33.29 25.98 26.86
CA LEU A 221 32.15 26.72 26.34
C LEU A 221 30.93 25.80 26.22
N HIS A 222 29.78 26.25 26.72
CA HIS A 222 28.50 25.57 26.58
C HIS A 222 27.56 26.37 25.68
N CYS A 223 27.56 26.06 24.38
CA CYS A 223 26.89 26.87 23.36
C CYS A 223 25.37 26.64 23.25
N GLY A 224 24.71 26.25 24.34
CA GLY A 224 23.27 26.00 24.35
C GLY A 224 22.85 24.70 23.63
N GLY A 225 21.54 24.59 23.37
CA GLY A 225 20.90 23.45 22.73
C GLY A 225 20.19 23.82 21.43
N CYS A 226 19.79 22.81 20.66
CA CYS A 226 19.15 23.01 19.36
C CYS A 226 17.63 23.18 19.44
N PRO A 227 17.00 23.84 18.45
CA PRO A 227 15.55 23.89 18.30
C PRO A 227 14.93 22.48 18.16
N PRO A 228 13.61 22.32 18.41
CA PRO A 228 12.90 21.06 18.19
C PRO A 228 13.14 20.48 16.79
N GLY A 229 13.37 19.17 16.72
CA GLY A 229 13.66 18.45 15.47
C GLY A 229 15.12 18.50 15.00
N LYS A 230 16.00 19.18 15.74
CA LYS A 230 17.44 19.24 15.45
C LYS A 230 18.26 18.68 16.60
N THR A 231 19.43 18.15 16.29
CA THR A 231 20.40 17.65 17.26
C THR A 231 21.74 18.36 17.07
N CYS A 232 22.52 18.47 18.14
CA CYS A 232 23.84 19.06 18.05
C CYS A 232 24.80 18.12 17.33
N GLY A 233 25.36 18.56 16.19
CA GLY A 233 26.08 17.66 15.29
C GLY A 233 25.19 16.99 14.24
N GLY A 234 23.87 17.24 14.26
CA GLY A 234 22.97 16.75 13.23
C GLY A 234 23.38 17.31 11.86
N GLY A 235 23.21 16.54 10.79
CA GLY A 235 23.65 16.91 9.44
C GLY A 235 25.14 16.71 9.18
N GLY A 236 25.91 16.21 10.16
CA GLY A 236 27.33 15.86 10.00
C GLY A 236 28.33 16.95 10.39
N GLU A 237 27.85 18.15 10.72
CA GLU A 237 28.68 19.30 11.11
C GLU A 237 28.73 19.46 12.64
N LYS A 238 29.92 19.32 13.24
CA LYS A 238 30.10 19.36 14.69
C LYS A 238 29.68 20.72 15.26
N ASN A 239 29.00 20.71 16.42
CA ASN A 239 28.57 21.91 17.14
C ASN A 239 27.60 22.83 16.35
N GLN A 240 27.03 22.33 15.25
CA GLN A 240 25.96 22.96 14.48
C GLN A 240 24.62 22.27 14.75
N CYS A 241 23.53 23.02 14.67
CA CYS A 241 22.20 22.45 14.80
C CYS A 241 21.67 21.99 13.44
N GLY A 242 21.78 20.70 13.17
CA GLY A 242 21.20 20.07 11.99
C GLY A 242 20.23 18.94 12.31
N CYS A 243 19.60 18.43 11.26
CA CYS A 243 18.71 17.28 11.34
C CYS A 243 19.53 16.00 11.25
N THR A 244 19.20 14.98 12.03
CA THR A 244 19.82 13.64 11.89
C THR A 244 18.90 12.77 11.04
N PRO A 245 19.28 12.41 9.80
CA PRO A 245 18.51 11.51 8.96
C PRO A 245 18.14 10.23 9.68
N LYS A 246 16.85 9.88 9.64
CA LYS A 246 16.41 8.55 10.04
C LYS A 246 16.82 7.53 8.99
N ASN A 247 16.92 6.27 9.40
CA ASN A 247 17.05 5.14 8.48
C ASN A 247 15.69 4.43 8.28
N CYS A 248 15.65 3.44 7.39
CA CYS A 248 14.43 2.70 7.04
C CYS A 248 13.69 2.12 8.24
N THR A 249 14.40 1.55 9.22
CA THR A 249 13.75 0.96 10.40
C THR A 249 13.17 2.02 11.34
N GLN A 250 13.80 3.20 11.41
CA GLN A 250 13.34 4.32 12.23
C GLN A 250 12.11 5.03 11.65
N VAL A 251 11.93 5.01 10.32
CA VAL A 251 10.73 5.51 9.64
C VAL A 251 9.67 4.43 9.44
N GLY A 252 9.98 3.19 9.83
CA GLY A 252 9.07 2.05 9.70
C GLY A 252 8.88 1.57 8.27
N ALA A 253 9.82 1.83 7.36
CA ALA A 253 9.79 1.35 5.98
C ALA A 253 10.58 0.05 5.83
N GLU A 254 9.93 -1.00 5.36
CA GLU A 254 10.54 -2.29 5.01
C GLU A 254 10.99 -2.34 3.54
N CYS A 255 10.33 -1.55 2.68
CA CYS A 255 10.60 -1.52 1.24
C CYS A 255 10.34 -0.13 0.63
N GLY A 256 10.80 0.04 -0.61
CA GLY A 256 10.53 1.21 -1.44
C GLY A 256 11.25 2.46 -0.93
N ASN A 257 10.78 3.62 -1.41
CA ASN A 257 11.37 4.90 -1.04
C ASN A 257 10.61 5.52 0.14
N ALA A 258 11.35 6.08 1.09
CA ALA A 258 10.82 6.82 2.23
C ALA A 258 11.58 8.13 2.45
N ASP A 259 10.97 9.11 3.09
CA ASP A 259 11.66 10.33 3.52
C ASP A 259 12.43 10.04 4.81
N ASP A 260 13.64 10.59 4.96
CA ASP A 260 14.46 10.44 6.18
C ASP A 260 14.05 11.38 7.33
N GLU A 261 12.92 12.08 7.18
CA GLU A 261 12.43 13.18 8.02
C GLU A 261 13.34 14.41 8.09
N CYS A 262 14.34 14.47 7.22
CA CYS A 262 15.27 15.57 7.02
C CYS A 262 15.29 16.07 5.56
N GLY A 263 14.37 15.58 4.70
CA GLY A 263 14.24 15.93 3.29
C GLY A 263 15.14 15.11 2.35
N GLY A 264 15.82 14.09 2.85
CA GLY A 264 16.52 13.07 2.07
C GLY A 264 15.61 11.87 1.76
N THR A 265 15.94 11.13 0.72
CA THR A 265 15.21 9.91 0.32
C THR A 265 16.01 8.67 0.70
N LEU A 266 15.38 7.77 1.45
CA LEU A 266 15.86 6.44 1.79
C LEU A 266 15.38 5.43 0.75
N ASP A 267 16.27 4.55 0.29
CA ASP A 267 15.93 3.35 -0.46
C ASP A 267 15.95 2.16 0.51
N CYS A 268 14.75 1.66 0.84
CA CYS A 268 14.56 0.55 1.78
C CYS A 268 14.53 -0.81 1.09
N GLY A 269 14.94 -0.89 -0.18
CA GLY A 269 15.01 -2.13 -0.93
C GLY A 269 13.67 -2.61 -1.47
N GLY A 270 13.62 -3.89 -1.85
CA GLY A 270 12.44 -4.51 -2.47
C GLY A 270 11.97 -5.75 -1.74
N CYS A 271 10.74 -6.16 -2.04
CA CYS A 271 10.11 -7.35 -1.46
C CYS A 271 10.41 -8.62 -2.26
N THR A 272 10.33 -9.76 -1.59
CA THR A 272 10.41 -11.07 -2.25
C THR A 272 9.06 -11.46 -2.84
N ALA A 273 9.03 -11.89 -4.11
CA ALA A 273 7.80 -12.36 -4.73
C ALA A 273 7.14 -13.48 -3.91
N PRO A 274 5.80 -13.49 -3.77
CA PRO A 274 4.82 -12.69 -4.51
C PRO A 274 4.53 -11.29 -3.93
N GLU A 275 5.21 -10.89 -2.87
CA GLU A 275 4.97 -9.60 -2.22
C GLU A 275 5.46 -8.44 -3.08
N THR A 276 4.78 -7.31 -2.94
CA THR A 276 5.13 -6.04 -3.58
C THR A 276 5.10 -4.95 -2.52
N CYS A 277 5.87 -3.88 -2.74
CA CYS A 277 5.91 -2.79 -1.78
C CYS A 277 4.57 -2.06 -1.76
N GLY A 278 3.88 -2.06 -0.61
CA GLY A 278 2.52 -1.56 -0.48
C GLY A 278 1.42 -2.56 -0.89
N GLY A 279 1.78 -3.77 -1.34
CA GLY A 279 0.80 -4.74 -1.85
C GLY A 279 -0.21 -5.22 -0.81
N GLY A 280 0.13 -5.15 0.48
CA GLY A 280 -0.80 -5.44 1.59
C GLY A 280 -1.75 -4.30 1.96
N GLY A 281 -1.69 -3.16 1.25
CA GLY A 281 -2.47 -1.95 1.56
C GLY A 281 -1.86 -1.04 2.63
N VAL A 282 -0.62 -1.32 3.06
CA VAL A 282 0.15 -0.45 3.96
C VAL A 282 1.41 0.01 3.24
N ASP A 283 1.56 1.32 3.07
CA ASP A 283 2.70 1.92 2.38
C ASP A 283 4.03 1.49 2.99
N ASN A 284 5.03 1.30 2.13
CA ASN A 284 6.40 0.90 2.50
C ASN A 284 6.53 -0.41 3.29
N GLN A 285 5.49 -1.24 3.36
CA GLN A 285 5.54 -2.61 3.90
C GLN A 285 5.51 -3.63 2.79
N CYS A 286 6.20 -4.76 2.98
CA CYS A 286 6.06 -5.88 2.08
C CYS A 286 4.71 -6.58 2.33
N GLY A 287 3.93 -6.71 1.27
CA GLY A 287 2.66 -7.40 1.34
C GLY A 287 2.18 -7.85 -0.03
N CYS A 288 1.23 -8.78 -0.05
CA CYS A 288 0.68 -9.34 -1.27
C CYS A 288 -0.78 -8.90 -1.42
N THR A 289 -1.16 -8.43 -2.62
CA THR A 289 -2.56 -8.12 -2.95
C THR A 289 -3.22 -9.39 -3.48
N PRO A 290 -4.20 -9.98 -2.76
CA PRO A 290 -4.91 -11.16 -3.25
C PRO A 290 -5.59 -10.87 -4.59
N GLN A 291 -5.48 -11.81 -5.53
CA GLN A 291 -6.28 -11.76 -6.75
C GLN A 291 -7.77 -11.92 -6.42
N THR A 292 -8.63 -11.58 -7.37
CA THR A 292 -10.08 -11.85 -7.25
C THR A 292 -10.48 -12.89 -8.27
N CYS A 293 -11.59 -13.59 -8.03
CA CYS A 293 -12.16 -14.53 -9.01
C CYS A 293 -12.36 -13.86 -10.37
N SER A 294 -12.83 -12.61 -10.38
CA SER A 294 -13.01 -11.83 -11.61
C SER A 294 -11.68 -11.51 -12.32
N ALA A 295 -10.62 -11.19 -11.58
CA ALA A 295 -9.30 -10.90 -12.15
C ALA A 295 -8.65 -12.16 -12.75
N LEU A 296 -8.91 -13.33 -12.16
CA LEU A 296 -8.52 -14.64 -12.68
C LEU A 296 -9.44 -15.13 -13.80
N GLY A 297 -10.57 -14.46 -14.02
CA GLY A 297 -11.59 -14.87 -14.96
C GLY A 297 -12.25 -16.20 -14.57
N PHE A 298 -12.48 -16.47 -13.29
CA PHE A 298 -13.17 -17.67 -12.82
C PHE A 298 -14.57 -17.33 -12.28
N ASP A 299 -15.52 -18.21 -12.55
CA ASP A 299 -16.94 -18.03 -12.22
C ASP A 299 -17.42 -18.96 -11.10
N CYS A 300 -16.64 -19.99 -10.77
CA CYS A 300 -16.99 -20.99 -9.76
C CYS A 300 -15.76 -21.72 -9.20
N GLY A 301 -15.95 -22.41 -8.08
CA GLY A 301 -14.94 -23.27 -7.47
C GLY A 301 -13.99 -22.55 -6.51
N SER A 302 -13.10 -23.32 -5.88
CA SER A 302 -12.08 -22.79 -4.97
C SER A 302 -10.71 -22.76 -5.63
N VAL A 303 -10.06 -21.59 -5.62
CA VAL A 303 -8.78 -21.37 -6.32
C VAL A 303 -7.79 -20.62 -5.42
N PRO A 304 -6.46 -20.76 -5.60
CA PRO A 304 -5.49 -19.94 -4.88
C PRO A 304 -5.64 -18.45 -5.23
N ASP A 305 -5.44 -17.57 -4.24
CA ASP A 305 -5.49 -16.11 -4.43
C ASP A 305 -4.15 -15.50 -4.92
N GLY A 306 -3.09 -16.32 -5.01
CA GLY A 306 -1.74 -15.87 -5.34
C GLY A 306 -0.91 -15.35 -4.15
N CYS A 307 -1.50 -15.24 -2.97
CA CYS A 307 -0.91 -14.75 -1.71
C CYS A 307 -0.93 -15.81 -0.60
N GLY A 308 -1.17 -17.09 -0.94
CA GLY A 308 -1.24 -18.21 0.00
C GLY A 308 -2.64 -18.44 0.59
N GLY A 309 -3.61 -17.59 0.27
CA GLY A 309 -5.02 -17.77 0.57
C GLY A 309 -5.77 -18.55 -0.51
N THR A 310 -7.08 -18.72 -0.29
CA THR A 310 -7.99 -19.39 -1.21
C THR A 310 -9.20 -18.49 -1.45
N LEU A 311 -9.54 -18.30 -2.72
CA LEU A 311 -10.76 -17.63 -3.18
C LEU A 311 -11.85 -18.68 -3.38
N ASP A 312 -13.06 -18.37 -2.88
CA ASP A 312 -14.27 -19.09 -3.23
C ASP A 312 -15.03 -18.29 -4.29
N CYS A 313 -15.01 -18.78 -5.53
CA CYS A 313 -15.70 -18.16 -6.66
C CYS A 313 -17.17 -18.57 -6.75
N GLY A 314 -17.69 -19.28 -5.74
CA GLY A 314 -19.08 -19.70 -5.66
C GLY A 314 -19.39 -20.95 -6.48
N GLY A 315 -20.68 -21.20 -6.64
CA GLY A 315 -21.21 -22.34 -7.39
C GLY A 315 -22.00 -21.90 -8.61
N CYS A 316 -22.18 -22.83 -9.55
CA CYS A 316 -22.97 -22.59 -10.75
C CYS A 316 -24.46 -22.81 -10.50
N THR A 317 -25.30 -22.05 -11.22
CA THR A 317 -26.74 -22.29 -11.21
C THR A 317 -27.08 -23.53 -12.04
N ALA A 318 -27.81 -24.48 -11.45
CA ALA A 318 -28.25 -25.68 -12.16
C ALA A 318 -29.00 -25.31 -13.46
N PRO A 319 -28.79 -26.04 -14.57
CA PRO A 319 -28.07 -27.32 -14.68
C PRO A 319 -26.56 -27.23 -14.88
N GLU A 320 -25.96 -26.04 -14.82
CA GLU A 320 -24.52 -25.87 -15.03
C GLU A 320 -23.73 -26.49 -13.89
N THR A 321 -22.56 -27.01 -14.21
CA THR A 321 -21.59 -27.49 -13.22
C THR A 321 -20.27 -26.77 -13.42
N CYS A 322 -19.50 -26.64 -12.34
CA CYS A 322 -18.20 -25.99 -12.43
C CYS A 322 -17.25 -26.86 -13.26
N GLY A 323 -16.80 -26.34 -14.40
CA GLY A 323 -16.04 -27.13 -15.38
C GLY A 323 -16.89 -27.89 -16.40
N GLY A 324 -18.23 -27.82 -16.33
CA GLY A 324 -19.10 -28.62 -17.18
C GLY A 324 -18.92 -28.35 -18.68
N GLY A 325 -18.65 -27.09 -19.05
CA GLY A 325 -18.41 -26.68 -20.44
C GLY A 325 -17.05 -27.06 -21.02
N GLY A 326 -16.19 -27.74 -20.25
CA GLY A 326 -14.82 -28.09 -20.66
C GLY A 326 -13.75 -27.06 -20.27
N GLU A 327 -14.13 -25.89 -19.75
CA GLU A 327 -13.22 -24.88 -19.21
C GLU A 327 -13.20 -24.94 -17.68
N ALA A 328 -12.03 -25.11 -17.07
CA ALA A 328 -11.90 -25.20 -15.61
C ALA A 328 -12.34 -23.90 -14.91
N ASN A 329 -13.01 -24.04 -13.76
CA ASN A 329 -13.51 -22.92 -12.94
C ASN A 329 -14.46 -21.96 -13.66
N LYS A 330 -15.06 -22.41 -14.77
CA LYS A 330 -16.12 -21.74 -15.50
C LYS A 330 -17.42 -22.51 -15.34
N CYS A 331 -18.51 -21.76 -15.19
CA CYS A 331 -19.83 -22.37 -15.23
C CYS A 331 -20.17 -22.73 -16.67
N GLY A 332 -20.54 -23.99 -16.87
CA GLY A 332 -20.96 -24.47 -18.17
C GLY A 332 -21.81 -25.72 -18.04
N GLN A 333 -22.65 -25.95 -19.03
CA GLN A 333 -23.38 -27.21 -19.15
C GLN A 333 -22.39 -28.33 -19.48
N PRO A 334 -22.53 -29.53 -18.88
CA PRO A 334 -21.78 -30.69 -19.31
C PRO A 334 -21.91 -30.86 -20.83
N VAL A 335 -20.78 -30.82 -21.53
CA VAL A 335 -20.76 -31.02 -22.98
C VAL A 335 -21.30 -32.42 -23.27
N CYS A 336 -22.51 -32.49 -23.82
CA CYS A 336 -23.05 -33.74 -24.27
C CYS A 336 -22.41 -34.08 -25.62
N VAL A 337 -21.62 -35.16 -25.66
CA VAL A 337 -21.03 -35.66 -26.90
C VAL A 337 -22.06 -36.59 -27.56
N PRO A 338 -22.64 -36.22 -28.73
CA PRO A 338 -23.59 -37.05 -29.45
C PRO A 338 -22.98 -38.40 -29.78
N LYS A 339 -23.66 -39.50 -29.43
CA LYS A 339 -23.28 -40.82 -29.91
C LYS A 339 -23.52 -40.92 -31.41
N THR A 340 -22.70 -41.71 -32.09
CA THR A 340 -22.83 -42.06 -33.51
C THR A 340 -23.64 -43.34 -33.68
N CYS A 341 -24.14 -43.60 -34.89
CA CYS A 341 -24.83 -44.85 -35.23
C CYS A 341 -23.98 -46.09 -34.90
N SER A 342 -22.68 -46.02 -35.16
CA SER A 342 -21.73 -47.09 -34.86
C SER A 342 -21.61 -47.37 -33.36
N GLU A 343 -21.52 -46.34 -32.52
CA GLU A 343 -21.43 -46.48 -31.06
C GLU A 343 -22.72 -47.01 -30.43
N LEU A 344 -23.87 -46.74 -31.06
CA LEU A 344 -25.16 -47.33 -30.70
C LEU A 344 -25.35 -48.74 -31.28
N GLY A 345 -24.47 -49.18 -32.18
CA GLY A 345 -24.66 -50.40 -32.96
C GLY A 345 -25.93 -50.36 -33.81
N ALA A 346 -26.34 -49.20 -34.32
CA ALA A 346 -27.51 -49.04 -35.18
C ALA A 346 -27.12 -49.12 -36.66
N ASP A 347 -27.71 -50.07 -37.40
CA ASP A 347 -27.52 -50.24 -38.84
C ASP A 347 -28.66 -49.59 -39.66
N CYS A 348 -29.72 -49.14 -38.98
CA CYS A 348 -30.87 -48.47 -39.57
C CYS A 348 -31.68 -47.67 -38.54
N GLY A 349 -32.56 -46.80 -39.03
CA GLY A 349 -33.56 -46.09 -38.21
C GLY A 349 -33.06 -44.77 -37.62
N HIS A 350 -33.86 -44.22 -36.71
CA HIS A 350 -33.66 -42.87 -36.16
C HIS A 350 -33.50 -42.83 -34.63
N PRO A 351 -32.43 -43.41 -34.06
CA PRO A 351 -32.21 -43.38 -32.62
C PRO A 351 -31.78 -41.99 -32.14
N SER A 352 -32.01 -41.70 -30.86
CA SER A 352 -31.43 -40.49 -30.24
C SER A 352 -29.93 -40.64 -30.04
N ASP A 353 -29.18 -39.55 -30.25
CA ASP A 353 -27.75 -39.47 -29.98
C ASP A 353 -27.40 -39.37 -28.47
N GLY A 354 -28.41 -39.30 -27.60
CA GLY A 354 -28.25 -39.10 -26.16
C GLY A 354 -28.08 -37.64 -25.73
N CYS A 355 -28.09 -36.71 -26.68
CA CYS A 355 -27.85 -35.27 -26.52
C CYS A 355 -28.99 -34.40 -27.10
N SER A 356 -30.21 -34.96 -27.12
CA SER A 356 -31.42 -34.36 -27.74
C SER A 356 -31.40 -34.29 -29.27
N GLY A 357 -30.34 -34.76 -29.93
CA GLY A 357 -30.33 -34.99 -31.37
C GLY A 357 -30.90 -36.35 -31.73
N THR A 358 -31.31 -36.47 -32.99
CA THR A 358 -31.75 -37.74 -33.61
C THR A 358 -30.79 -38.06 -34.74
N LEU A 359 -30.23 -39.27 -34.72
CA LEU A 359 -29.36 -39.77 -35.78
C LEU A 359 -30.20 -40.34 -36.91
N ASP A 360 -29.68 -40.30 -38.15
CA ASP A 360 -30.20 -41.09 -39.27
C ASP A 360 -29.18 -42.20 -39.57
N CYS A 361 -29.48 -43.41 -39.15
CA CYS A 361 -28.61 -44.58 -39.33
C CYS A 361 -28.93 -45.35 -40.62
N GLY A 362 -29.68 -44.73 -41.54
CA GLY A 362 -30.01 -45.28 -42.84
C GLY A 362 -31.24 -46.19 -42.85
N SER A 363 -31.49 -46.77 -44.01
CA SER A 363 -32.63 -47.65 -44.29
C SER A 363 -32.18 -49.02 -44.77
N CYS A 364 -32.97 -50.05 -44.47
CA CYS A 364 -32.69 -51.41 -44.94
C CYS A 364 -33.15 -51.62 -46.39
N THR A 365 -32.39 -52.40 -47.13
CA THR A 365 -32.80 -52.87 -48.47
C THR A 365 -33.82 -54.01 -48.33
N ALA A 366 -34.91 -53.93 -49.09
CA ALA A 366 -35.93 -54.98 -49.09
C ALA A 366 -35.30 -56.36 -49.45
N PRO A 367 -35.71 -57.46 -48.80
CA PRO A 367 -36.87 -57.60 -47.92
C PRO A 367 -36.60 -57.26 -46.44
N LEU A 368 -35.41 -56.78 -46.08
CA LEU A 368 -35.09 -56.43 -44.70
C LEU A 368 -35.86 -55.19 -44.26
N THR A 369 -36.25 -55.16 -43.00
CA THR A 369 -36.91 -54.02 -42.35
C THR A 369 -36.13 -53.65 -41.10
N CYS A 370 -36.15 -52.37 -40.74
CA CYS A 370 -35.48 -51.93 -39.53
C CYS A 370 -36.21 -52.44 -38.29
N GLY A 371 -35.53 -53.20 -37.44
CA GLY A 371 -36.18 -53.91 -36.32
C GLY A 371 -36.68 -55.32 -36.67
N GLY A 372 -36.52 -55.78 -37.91
CA GLY A 372 -36.95 -57.12 -38.32
C GLY A 372 -36.22 -58.23 -37.55
N GLY A 373 -36.90 -59.34 -37.29
CA GLY A 373 -36.36 -60.44 -36.50
C GLY A 373 -36.22 -60.15 -34.99
N ASN A 374 -36.97 -59.16 -34.48
CA ASN A 374 -36.93 -58.71 -33.07
C ASN A 374 -35.59 -58.10 -32.63
N ASN A 375 -34.85 -57.48 -33.55
CA ASN A 375 -33.59 -56.83 -33.24
C ASN A 375 -33.67 -55.32 -33.57
N PRO A 376 -34.00 -54.46 -32.59
CA PRO A 376 -34.16 -53.02 -32.80
C PRO A 376 -32.92 -52.39 -33.44
N LEU A 377 -33.13 -51.41 -34.33
CA LEU A 377 -32.06 -50.66 -35.02
C LEU A 377 -31.15 -51.52 -35.91
N LYS A 378 -31.49 -52.80 -36.12
CA LYS A 378 -30.78 -53.71 -37.02
C LYS A 378 -31.64 -54.04 -38.23
N CYS A 379 -31.00 -54.18 -39.39
CA CYS A 379 -31.66 -54.69 -40.57
C CYS A 379 -31.86 -56.20 -40.43
N GLY A 380 -33.12 -56.60 -40.26
CA GLY A 380 -33.49 -57.99 -40.17
C GLY A 380 -34.74 -58.29 -40.97
N CYS A 381 -35.04 -59.57 -41.12
CA CYS A 381 -36.24 -60.03 -41.78
C CYS A 381 -37.03 -60.86 -40.78
N THR A 382 -38.32 -60.58 -40.65
CA THR A 382 -39.24 -61.41 -39.85
C THR A 382 -39.90 -62.41 -40.80
N PRO A 383 -39.56 -63.71 -40.74
CA PRO A 383 -40.18 -64.72 -41.59
C PRO A 383 -41.70 -64.73 -41.41
N LYS A 384 -42.43 -64.66 -42.51
CA LYS A 384 -43.88 -64.91 -42.48
C LYS A 384 -44.15 -66.37 -42.13
N THR A 385 -45.28 -66.63 -41.50
CA THR A 385 -45.80 -67.99 -41.26
C THR A 385 -46.75 -68.42 -42.36
N CYS A 386 -47.10 -69.71 -42.41
CA CYS A 386 -48.10 -70.23 -43.35
C CYS A 386 -49.45 -69.52 -43.16
N GLY A 387 -49.80 -69.18 -41.91
CA GLY A 387 -51.01 -68.40 -41.60
C GLY A 387 -50.96 -66.98 -42.16
N ASP A 388 -49.83 -66.28 -42.02
CA ASP A 388 -49.65 -64.91 -42.54
C ASP A 388 -49.73 -64.86 -44.07
N LEU A 389 -49.33 -65.94 -44.74
CA LEU A 389 -49.41 -66.11 -46.19
C LEU A 389 -50.72 -66.75 -46.65
N GLN A 390 -51.60 -67.11 -45.71
CA GLN A 390 -52.84 -67.86 -45.96
C GLN A 390 -52.59 -69.16 -46.75
N ALA A 391 -51.42 -69.80 -46.58
CA ALA A 391 -51.07 -71.06 -47.21
C ALA A 391 -51.49 -72.24 -46.32
N GLU A 392 -52.31 -73.14 -46.85
CA GLU A 392 -52.81 -74.34 -46.18
C GLU A 392 -51.98 -75.59 -46.50
N CYS A 393 -51.18 -75.56 -47.58
CA CYS A 393 -50.39 -76.71 -48.01
C CYS A 393 -49.17 -76.32 -48.86
N GLY A 394 -48.27 -77.29 -49.02
CA GLY A 394 -47.13 -77.20 -49.95
C GLY A 394 -46.00 -76.27 -49.46
N SER A 395 -45.06 -76.01 -50.36
CA SER A 395 -43.90 -75.18 -50.08
C SER A 395 -44.10 -73.75 -50.60
N ILE A 396 -43.85 -72.75 -49.77
CA ILE A 396 -43.97 -71.33 -50.12
C ILE A 396 -42.83 -70.52 -49.47
N SER A 397 -42.33 -69.47 -50.12
CA SER A 397 -41.28 -68.63 -49.52
C SER A 397 -41.81 -67.88 -48.29
N ASN A 398 -41.02 -67.86 -47.21
CA ASN A 398 -41.33 -67.08 -46.01
C ASN A 398 -41.05 -65.57 -46.16
N GLY A 399 -40.61 -65.11 -47.34
CA GLY A 399 -40.23 -63.73 -47.60
C GLY A 399 -38.84 -63.32 -47.09
N CYS A 400 -38.13 -64.23 -46.41
CA CYS A 400 -36.81 -64.03 -45.79
C CYS A 400 -35.82 -65.12 -46.24
N SER A 401 -35.83 -65.46 -47.54
CA SER A 401 -35.01 -66.50 -48.18
C SER A 401 -35.20 -67.94 -47.66
N GLY A 402 -36.09 -68.15 -46.69
CA GLY A 402 -36.50 -69.47 -46.24
C GLY A 402 -37.74 -69.97 -46.97
N THR A 403 -37.96 -71.28 -46.91
CA THR A 403 -39.15 -71.92 -47.45
C THR A 403 -39.97 -72.49 -46.30
N LEU A 404 -41.23 -72.10 -46.19
CA LEU A 404 -42.21 -72.72 -45.31
C LEU A 404 -42.75 -73.99 -45.96
N ASN A 405 -42.92 -75.02 -45.16
CA ASN A 405 -43.69 -76.21 -45.54
C ASN A 405 -44.99 -76.20 -44.74
N CYS A 406 -46.10 -75.90 -45.43
CA CYS A 406 -47.42 -75.76 -44.82
C CYS A 406 -48.16 -77.09 -44.71
N GLY A 407 -47.46 -78.22 -44.89
CA GLY A 407 -47.99 -79.57 -44.73
C GLY A 407 -48.72 -80.11 -45.98
N PRO A 408 -49.12 -81.39 -45.93
CA PRO A 408 -49.95 -82.00 -46.96
C PRO A 408 -51.44 -81.71 -46.74
N CYS A 409 -52.23 -81.78 -47.80
CA CYS A 409 -53.69 -81.75 -47.69
C CYS A 409 -54.26 -83.09 -47.23
N PRO A 410 -55.38 -83.10 -46.49
CA PRO A 410 -56.10 -84.33 -46.19
C PRO A 410 -56.66 -84.95 -47.48
N ALA A 411 -56.48 -86.26 -47.67
CA ALA A 411 -57.04 -86.97 -48.81
C ALA A 411 -58.59 -86.85 -48.82
N PRO A 412 -59.23 -86.67 -49.99
CA PRO A 412 -58.67 -86.77 -51.35
C PRO A 412 -58.11 -85.46 -51.94
N GLN A 413 -57.95 -84.40 -51.14
CA GLN A 413 -57.49 -83.10 -51.62
C GLN A 413 -55.99 -83.12 -51.98
N THR A 414 -55.62 -82.35 -53.01
CA THR A 414 -54.23 -82.11 -53.39
C THR A 414 -53.89 -80.62 -53.26
N CYS A 415 -52.62 -80.32 -53.05
CA CYS A 415 -52.21 -78.93 -52.90
C CYS A 415 -52.31 -78.19 -54.23
N GLY A 416 -53.12 -77.14 -54.29
CA GLY A 416 -53.48 -76.46 -55.53
C GLY A 416 -54.62 -77.12 -56.33
N GLY A 417 -55.24 -78.18 -55.81
CA GLY A 417 -56.26 -78.94 -56.55
C GLY A 417 -57.53 -78.16 -56.90
N SER A 418 -57.81 -77.05 -56.22
CA SER A 418 -58.92 -76.13 -56.52
C SER A 418 -58.55 -75.01 -57.52
N GLY A 419 -57.31 -75.00 -58.04
CA GLY A 419 -56.80 -73.94 -58.92
C GLY A 419 -56.19 -72.73 -58.19
N GLN A 420 -56.18 -72.73 -56.86
CA GLN A 420 -55.50 -71.71 -56.04
C GLN A 420 -54.19 -72.27 -55.45
N ALA A 421 -53.06 -71.63 -55.71
CA ALA A 421 -51.76 -72.06 -55.20
C ALA A 421 -51.74 -72.14 -53.66
N ASN A 422 -51.10 -73.17 -53.11
CA ASN A 422 -50.94 -73.39 -51.66
C ASN A 422 -52.26 -73.49 -50.86
N LYS A 423 -53.39 -73.70 -51.54
CA LYS A 423 -54.70 -74.01 -50.92
C LYS A 423 -55.04 -75.48 -51.11
N CYS A 424 -55.66 -76.10 -50.11
CA CYS A 424 -56.14 -77.45 -50.25
C CYS A 424 -57.43 -77.47 -51.06
N GLY A 425 -57.47 -78.32 -52.08
CA GLY A 425 -58.63 -78.47 -52.92
C GLY A 425 -58.62 -79.80 -53.63
N CYS A 426 -59.78 -80.23 -54.10
CA CYS A 426 -59.88 -81.42 -54.92
C CYS A 426 -60.39 -81.01 -56.30
N LYS A 427 -59.79 -81.60 -57.33
CA LYS A 427 -60.25 -81.44 -58.71
C LYS A 427 -61.15 -82.63 -59.05
N PRO A 428 -62.48 -82.45 -59.14
CA PRO A 428 -63.38 -83.55 -59.44
C PRO A 428 -63.07 -84.15 -60.80
N LYS A 429 -63.15 -85.48 -60.90
CA LYS A 429 -63.08 -86.17 -62.20
C LYS A 429 -64.27 -85.75 -63.06
N THR A 430 -64.02 -85.65 -64.35
CA THR A 430 -65.02 -85.37 -65.37
C THR A 430 -65.66 -86.66 -65.87
N CYS A 431 -66.85 -86.59 -66.46
CA CYS A 431 -67.52 -87.76 -67.06
C CYS A 431 -66.69 -88.44 -68.15
N ALA A 432 -65.78 -87.71 -68.79
CA ALA A 432 -64.83 -88.27 -69.75
C ALA A 432 -63.83 -89.25 -69.09
N GLU A 433 -63.53 -89.06 -67.81
CA GLU A 433 -62.52 -89.84 -67.06
C GLU A 433 -63.12 -91.03 -66.29
N VAL A 434 -64.43 -91.01 -65.98
CA VAL A 434 -65.09 -92.05 -65.16
C VAL A 434 -66.13 -92.90 -65.90
N GLY A 435 -66.53 -92.52 -67.12
CA GLY A 435 -67.58 -93.22 -67.86
C GLY A 435 -69.00 -92.81 -67.41
N CYS A 436 -70.02 -93.51 -67.90
CA CYS A 436 -71.41 -93.14 -67.67
C CYS A 436 -71.95 -93.59 -66.30
N GLY A 437 -73.12 -93.05 -65.91
CA GLY A 437 -73.85 -93.41 -64.69
C GLY A 437 -73.47 -92.56 -63.48
N SER A 438 -73.86 -93.03 -62.29
CA SER A 438 -73.47 -92.44 -61.00
C SER A 438 -72.05 -92.86 -60.65
N GLN A 439 -71.08 -91.98 -60.84
CA GLN A 439 -69.66 -92.26 -60.59
C GLN A 439 -69.12 -91.43 -59.43
N ASP A 440 -68.15 -91.96 -58.68
CA ASP A 440 -67.41 -91.20 -57.67
C ASP A 440 -66.53 -90.15 -58.39
N ASP A 441 -66.68 -88.89 -58.01
CA ASP A 441 -65.92 -87.79 -58.59
C ASP A 441 -64.47 -87.73 -58.07
N ALA A 442 -64.08 -88.69 -57.21
CA ALA A 442 -62.82 -88.79 -56.49
C ALA A 442 -62.54 -87.63 -55.51
N CYS A 443 -63.56 -86.82 -55.22
CA CYS A 443 -63.54 -85.71 -54.27
C CYS A 443 -64.59 -85.87 -53.16
N GLY A 444 -65.18 -87.07 -53.02
CA GLY A 444 -66.21 -87.40 -52.04
C GLY A 444 -67.63 -87.04 -52.49
N GLY A 445 -67.80 -86.60 -53.74
CA GLY A 445 -69.08 -86.36 -54.39
C GLY A 445 -69.42 -87.43 -55.43
N THR A 446 -70.61 -87.34 -56.01
CA THR A 446 -71.05 -88.21 -57.10
C THR A 446 -71.28 -87.36 -58.34
N ILE A 447 -70.62 -87.70 -59.44
CA ILE A 447 -70.89 -87.12 -60.75
C ILE A 447 -71.88 -87.99 -61.51
N GLN A 448 -72.91 -87.35 -62.07
CA GLN A 448 -73.90 -88.01 -62.91
C GLN A 448 -73.51 -87.84 -64.37
N CYS A 449 -73.17 -88.94 -65.02
CA CYS A 449 -72.67 -88.94 -66.38
C CYS A 449 -73.69 -89.55 -67.33
N PRO A 450 -74.53 -88.73 -67.98
CA PRO A 450 -75.57 -89.23 -68.87
C PRO A 450 -74.95 -89.84 -70.13
N CYS A 451 -75.62 -90.85 -70.69
CA CYS A 451 -75.26 -91.38 -71.99
C CYS A 451 -75.84 -90.52 -73.11
N PRO A 452 -75.10 -90.31 -74.20
CA PRO A 452 -75.62 -89.59 -75.36
C PRO A 452 -76.72 -90.41 -76.07
N GLY A 453 -77.83 -89.74 -76.41
CA GLY A 453 -78.94 -90.36 -77.14
C GLY A 453 -79.83 -91.26 -76.27
N THR A 454 -80.34 -92.35 -76.85
CA THR A 454 -81.21 -93.34 -76.18
C THR A 454 -80.43 -94.50 -75.56
N GLN A 455 -79.14 -94.32 -75.32
CA GLN A 455 -78.28 -95.33 -74.70
C GLN A 455 -78.50 -95.37 -73.19
N GLU A 456 -78.42 -96.56 -72.61
CA GLU A 456 -78.42 -96.75 -71.16
C GLU A 456 -77.00 -97.02 -70.66
N CYS A 457 -76.74 -96.65 -69.41
CA CYS A 457 -75.44 -96.88 -68.82
C CYS A 457 -75.33 -98.31 -68.26
N CYS A 458 -74.46 -99.11 -68.87
CA CYS A 458 -74.27 -100.51 -68.53
C CYS A 458 -72.84 -100.75 -68.06
N SER A 459 -72.68 -100.97 -66.75
CA SER A 459 -71.38 -101.20 -66.10
C SER A 459 -70.35 -100.10 -66.42
N GLY A 460 -70.76 -98.82 -66.40
CA GLY A 460 -69.89 -97.67 -66.64
C GLY A 460 -69.67 -97.31 -68.13
N VAL A 461 -70.26 -98.06 -69.06
CA VAL A 461 -70.16 -97.82 -70.51
C VAL A 461 -71.54 -97.67 -71.14
N CYS A 462 -71.71 -96.67 -72.01
CA CYS A 462 -72.98 -96.45 -72.71
C CYS A 462 -73.22 -97.53 -73.76
N LYS A 463 -74.37 -98.21 -73.69
CA LYS A 463 -74.78 -99.23 -74.65
C LYS A 463 -76.19 -98.94 -75.17
N ALA A 464 -76.48 -99.42 -76.39
CA ALA A 464 -77.83 -99.32 -76.95
C ALA A 464 -78.80 -100.26 -76.22
N GLN A 465 -80.05 -99.82 -76.01
CA GLN A 465 -81.11 -100.63 -75.41
C GLN A 465 -81.43 -101.85 -76.30
N VAL A 466 -81.66 -103.01 -75.67
CA VAL A 466 -82.24 -104.20 -76.31
C VAL A 466 -83.72 -104.32 -75.96
N ASP A 467 -84.54 -104.81 -76.90
CA ASP A 467 -86.00 -104.92 -76.76
C ASP A 467 -86.38 -105.77 -75.54
N GLY A 468 -86.76 -105.10 -74.44
CA GLY A 468 -87.08 -105.76 -73.17
C GLY A 468 -86.72 -104.98 -71.91
N GLY A 469 -85.95 -103.88 -72.02
CA GLY A 469 -85.66 -102.98 -70.89
C GLY A 469 -84.65 -103.55 -69.91
N GLY A 470 -83.38 -103.56 -70.30
CA GLY A 470 -82.25 -103.92 -69.45
C GLY A 470 -80.93 -103.96 -70.22
N CYS A 471 -79.81 -103.82 -69.49
CA CYS A 471 -78.46 -103.93 -70.06
C CYS A 471 -78.21 -105.32 -70.69
N PRO A 472 -77.57 -105.39 -71.88
CA PRO A 472 -77.24 -106.65 -72.55
C PRO A 472 -76.18 -107.46 -71.80
#